data_AF-A0A1I1E9P7-F1
#
_entry.id   AF-A0A1I1E9P7-F1
#
_cell.length_a   1.000
_cell.length_b   1.000
_cell.length_c   1.000
_cell.angle_alpha   90.00
_cell.angle_beta   90.00
_cell.angle_gamma   90.00
#
_symmetry.space_group_name_H-M   'P 1'
#
loop_
_entity.id
_entity.type
_entity.pdbx_description
1 polymer ?
#
loop_
_entity_poly.entity_id
_entity_poly.type
_entity_poly.pdbx_seq_one_letter_code
_entity_poly.pdbx_strand_id
1 'polypeptide(L)'
;MFDEKQMKALSSDHWVKPENRSEWPVPIPSEEDKILKALGLKSGLVDYEKTREDFLKQCALKLSIQLKAPKTLPRLAGIYLDVFGFSRGAAQARVFTNWLHQYFLIDGKLFGIRAYVRILGLMDTVASVGVTNANNGDGHWDWATVENLRIHPEVRNCVHYVALHEFRTVFPLDSICQGDVLPSNCYEHYYPGAHADVGGGYAPGAQGKAVRIVDGVPVADDSKKLSQLPLNDMYQAARKACEYHSAGQPWLEVRPESETDENPLIAQFALDPAVRKAVADYFANCRIVKNLSIDLQLRAHGLMYLAWRHMVNTAEGFERLYSVRYARVVGSIKYRDNLGNMKEQDSLFYYRKGQEVFAKQIELVSRYLPIIDPEDRSARHNYNKNVTEIYNVTKSIKVPPEVGAFYDEMVHDSYAGFIEKLGSEFMRTQVEFEGYLRYRAVYLGNQTRENSMHVAPEARRA
;
A
#
# COMPACT_ATOMS: atom_id res chain seq x y z
N MET A 1 -24.28 11.47 21.05
CA MET A 1 -23.05 11.01 20.38
C MET A 1 -22.35 10.08 21.35
N PHE A 2 -21.70 9.02 20.90
CA PHE A 2 -21.06 8.05 21.79
C PHE A 2 -19.82 8.67 22.45
N ASP A 3 -19.60 8.41 23.74
CA ASP A 3 -18.36 8.83 24.41
C ASP A 3 -17.17 7.92 24.04
N GLU A 4 -15.96 8.29 24.47
CA GLU A 4 -14.74 7.55 24.15
C GLU A 4 -14.78 6.08 24.62
N LYS A 5 -15.37 5.80 25.79
CA LYS A 5 -15.48 4.43 26.31
C LYS A 5 -16.48 3.62 25.48
N GLN A 6 -17.60 4.23 25.10
CA GLN A 6 -18.58 3.63 24.20
C GLN A 6 -17.98 3.36 22.82
N MET A 7 -17.19 4.28 22.28
CA MET A 7 -16.49 4.08 21.01
C MET A 7 -15.49 2.92 21.09
N LYS A 8 -14.75 2.80 22.21
CA LYS A 8 -13.83 1.69 22.44
C LYS A 8 -14.57 0.35 22.49
N ALA A 9 -15.68 0.27 23.22
CA ALA A 9 -16.49 -0.95 23.32
C ALA A 9 -17.17 -1.31 21.98
N LEU A 10 -17.65 -0.32 21.22
CA LEU A 10 -18.20 -0.57 19.88
C LEU A 10 -17.12 -1.04 18.88
N SER A 11 -15.88 -0.59 19.05
CA SER A 11 -14.76 -0.92 18.16
C SER A 11 -14.00 -2.19 18.57
N SER A 12 -14.57 -3.03 19.42
CA SER A 12 -13.99 -4.30 19.83
C SER A 12 -14.62 -5.50 19.13
N ASP A 13 -13.92 -6.63 19.21
CA ASP A 13 -14.35 -7.99 18.90
C ASP A 13 -14.89 -8.71 20.15
N HIS A 14 -15.21 -7.97 21.20
CA HIS A 14 -15.65 -8.56 22.47
C HIS A 14 -17.08 -9.10 22.37
N TRP A 15 -17.31 -10.29 22.93
CA TRP A 15 -18.64 -10.89 23.07
C TRP A 15 -19.08 -10.88 24.53
N VAL A 16 -20.27 -10.31 24.78
CA VAL A 16 -20.88 -10.31 26.11
C VAL A 16 -21.35 -11.71 26.44
N LYS A 17 -20.69 -12.35 27.41
CA LYS A 17 -21.05 -13.69 27.86
C LYS A 17 -22.51 -13.74 28.34
N PRO A 18 -23.32 -14.72 27.89
CA PRO A 18 -24.65 -14.92 28.42
C PRO A 18 -24.60 -15.16 29.92
N GLU A 19 -25.59 -14.65 30.66
CA GLU A 19 -25.65 -14.89 32.10
C GLU A 19 -25.93 -16.37 32.38
N ASN A 20 -24.96 -17.05 33.01
CA ASN A 20 -25.12 -18.42 33.47
C ASN A 20 -25.51 -18.43 34.95
N ARG A 21 -26.79 -18.69 35.24
CA ARG A 21 -27.32 -18.72 36.62
C ARG A 21 -26.75 -19.83 37.49
N SER A 22 -26.07 -20.80 36.90
CA SER A 22 -25.43 -21.93 37.60
C SER A 22 -23.93 -21.71 37.86
N GLU A 23 -23.34 -20.62 37.35
CA GLU A 23 -21.93 -20.31 37.52
C GLU A 23 -21.70 -19.64 38.89
N TRP A 24 -20.81 -20.22 39.69
CA TRP A 24 -20.44 -19.70 41.01
C TRP A 24 -18.91 -19.69 41.19
N PRO A 25 -18.30 -18.58 41.64
CA PRO A 25 -18.95 -17.28 41.93
C PRO A 25 -19.46 -16.59 40.67
N VAL A 26 -20.51 -15.77 40.82
CA VAL A 26 -21.07 -14.98 39.70
C VAL A 26 -19.97 -14.06 39.15
N PRO A 27 -19.62 -14.14 37.85
CA PRO A 27 -18.60 -13.28 37.27
C PRO A 27 -19.01 -11.80 37.36
N ILE A 28 -18.08 -10.94 37.78
CA ILE A 28 -18.29 -9.49 37.77
C ILE A 28 -18.23 -9.03 36.31
N PRO A 29 -19.30 -8.41 35.75
CA PRO A 29 -19.28 -7.92 34.37
C PRO A 29 -18.20 -6.86 34.19
N SER A 30 -17.46 -6.96 33.09
CA SER A 30 -16.49 -5.94 32.72
C SER A 30 -17.18 -4.61 32.42
N GLU A 31 -16.44 -3.50 32.45
CA GLU A 31 -16.99 -2.20 32.04
C GLU A 31 -17.48 -2.21 30.59
N GLU A 32 -16.81 -2.98 29.73
CA GLU A 32 -17.20 -3.18 28.34
C GLU A 32 -18.53 -3.95 28.22
N ASP A 33 -18.74 -5.00 29.01
CA ASP A 33 -20.02 -5.72 29.07
C ASP A 33 -21.17 -4.79 29.46
N LYS A 34 -20.94 -3.93 30.47
CA LYS A 34 -21.95 -2.97 30.93
C LYS A 34 -22.32 -1.98 29.82
N ILE A 35 -21.32 -1.47 29.10
CA ILE A 35 -21.52 -0.55 27.99
C ILE A 35 -22.30 -1.21 26.85
N LEU A 36 -21.88 -2.39 26.40
CA LEU A 36 -22.53 -3.10 25.31
C LEU A 36 -23.98 -3.47 25.66
N LYS A 37 -24.23 -3.99 26.87
CA LYS A 37 -25.59 -4.25 27.37
C LYS A 37 -26.44 -2.98 27.40
N ALA A 38 -25.89 -1.85 27.86
CA ALA A 38 -26.60 -0.57 27.89
C ALA A 38 -26.93 -0.04 26.48
N LEU A 39 -26.11 -0.37 25.48
CA LEU A 39 -26.36 -0.10 24.07
C LEU A 39 -27.30 -1.12 23.39
N GLY A 40 -27.73 -2.16 24.13
CA GLY A 40 -28.58 -3.23 23.59
C GLY A 40 -27.84 -4.22 22.70
N LEU A 41 -26.51 -4.31 22.82
CA LEU A 41 -25.64 -5.14 22.00
C LEU A 41 -25.14 -6.36 22.78
N LYS A 42 -24.96 -7.47 22.06
CA LYS A 42 -24.36 -8.71 22.59
C LYS A 42 -22.86 -8.80 22.31
N SER A 43 -22.34 -7.87 21.52
CA SER A 43 -20.96 -7.82 21.10
C SER A 43 -20.56 -6.41 20.70
N GLY A 44 -19.26 -6.16 20.60
CA GLY A 44 -18.75 -5.07 19.79
C GLY A 44 -19.10 -5.26 18.30
N LEU A 45 -18.61 -4.34 17.45
CA LEU A 45 -18.94 -4.33 16.03
C LEU A 45 -17.85 -4.98 15.15
N VAL A 46 -16.68 -5.29 15.70
CA VAL A 46 -15.61 -5.99 14.97
C VAL A 46 -15.94 -7.49 14.95
N ASP A 47 -15.69 -8.16 13.82
CA ASP A 47 -15.96 -9.60 13.57
C ASP A 47 -17.42 -10.09 13.69
N TYR A 48 -18.34 -9.26 14.19
CA TYR A 48 -19.77 -9.56 14.26
C TYR A 48 -20.56 -8.80 13.20
N GLU A 49 -20.48 -9.25 11.94
CA GLU A 49 -21.07 -8.56 10.78
C GLU A 49 -22.55 -8.21 10.97
N LYS A 50 -23.36 -9.16 11.44
CA LYS A 50 -24.81 -8.92 11.59
C LYS A 50 -25.11 -7.86 12.65
N THR A 51 -24.43 -7.92 13.80
CA THR A 51 -24.54 -6.92 14.86
C THR A 51 -24.15 -5.54 14.33
N ARG A 52 -23.01 -5.47 13.60
CA ARG A 52 -22.52 -4.25 12.97
C ARG A 52 -23.53 -3.67 11.99
N GLU A 53 -24.02 -4.48 11.06
CA GLU A 53 -25.00 -4.07 10.06
C GLU A 53 -26.27 -3.51 10.71
N ASP A 54 -26.88 -4.25 11.64
CA ASP A 54 -28.14 -3.87 12.25
C ASP A 54 -27.99 -2.59 13.09
N PHE A 55 -26.92 -2.48 13.88
CA PHE A 55 -26.61 -1.28 14.66
C PHE A 55 -26.43 -0.04 13.77
N LEU A 56 -25.63 -0.18 12.72
CA LEU A 56 -25.32 0.91 11.81
C LEU A 56 -26.54 1.37 11.01
N LYS A 57 -27.40 0.45 10.57
CA LYS A 57 -28.69 0.78 9.94
C LYS A 57 -29.63 1.53 10.89
N GLN A 58 -29.68 1.15 12.17
CA GLN A 58 -30.46 1.88 13.16
C GLN A 58 -29.94 3.30 13.37
N CYS A 59 -28.61 3.48 13.46
CA CYS A 59 -27.99 4.80 13.51
C CYS A 59 -28.33 5.64 12.28
N ALA A 60 -28.23 5.05 11.08
CA ALA A 60 -28.56 5.71 9.82
C ALA A 60 -30.03 6.17 9.76
N LEU A 61 -30.96 5.34 10.23
CA LEU A 61 -32.39 5.69 10.30
C LEU A 61 -32.64 6.86 11.26
N LYS A 62 -32.05 6.82 12.47
CA LYS A 62 -32.18 7.89 13.47
C LYS A 62 -31.63 9.22 12.92
N LEU A 63 -30.45 9.20 12.30
CA LEU A 63 -29.87 10.38 11.64
C LEU A 63 -30.77 10.89 10.51
N SER A 64 -31.33 10.00 9.69
CA SER A 64 -32.25 10.38 8.61
C SER A 64 -33.47 11.14 9.12
N ILE A 65 -34.07 10.69 10.23
CA ILE A 65 -35.22 11.35 10.85
C ILE A 65 -34.81 12.74 11.37
N GLN A 66 -33.68 12.84 12.06
CA GLN A 66 -33.17 14.11 12.60
C GLN A 66 -32.85 15.12 11.51
N LEU A 67 -32.18 14.71 10.43
CA LEU A 67 -31.82 15.59 9.30
C LEU A 67 -33.05 16.08 8.53
N LYS A 68 -34.11 15.27 8.46
CA LYS A 68 -35.39 15.66 7.82
C LYS A 68 -36.23 16.60 8.69
N ALA A 69 -36.06 16.61 10.01
CA ALA A 69 -36.90 17.40 10.91
C ALA A 69 -36.94 18.90 10.52
N PRO A 70 -38.11 19.56 10.51
CA PRO A 70 -38.28 20.96 10.10
C PRO A 70 -37.33 21.95 10.78
N LYS A 71 -37.05 21.70 12.07
CA LYS A 71 -36.20 22.53 12.92
C LYS A 71 -34.70 22.37 12.69
N THR A 72 -34.27 21.36 11.93
CA THR A 72 -32.84 21.08 11.70
C THR A 72 -32.34 21.96 10.57
N LEU A 73 -31.64 23.03 10.94
CA LEU A 73 -31.01 23.99 10.05
C LEU A 73 -29.51 24.10 10.37
N PRO A 74 -28.64 24.33 9.38
CA PRO A 74 -28.93 24.45 7.94
C PRO A 74 -29.35 23.11 7.31
N ARG A 75 -30.08 23.18 6.18
CA ARG A 75 -30.44 21.98 5.41
C ARG A 75 -29.24 21.49 4.61
N LEU A 76 -28.85 20.23 4.82
CA LEU A 76 -27.80 19.59 4.02
C LEU A 76 -28.30 19.36 2.59
N ALA A 77 -27.61 19.94 1.61
CA ALA A 77 -27.94 19.79 0.19
C ALA A 77 -27.35 18.51 -0.42
N GLY A 78 -26.21 18.03 0.11
CA GLY A 78 -25.53 16.84 -0.37
C GLY A 78 -24.40 16.41 0.55
N ILE A 79 -24.00 15.14 0.45
CA ILE A 79 -22.83 14.58 1.14
C ILE A 79 -21.88 13.98 0.10
N TYR A 80 -20.66 14.50 0.03
CA TYR A 80 -19.65 14.01 -0.91
C TYR A 80 -18.50 13.42 -0.11
N LEU A 81 -18.06 12.22 -0.49
CA LEU A 81 -16.95 11.53 0.16
C LEU A 81 -15.74 11.50 -0.76
N ASP A 82 -14.59 11.91 -0.23
CA ASP A 82 -13.29 11.68 -0.83
C ASP A 82 -12.54 10.70 0.06
N VAL A 83 -12.18 9.53 -0.49
CA VAL A 83 -11.59 8.44 0.28
C VAL A 83 -10.20 8.18 -0.28
N PHE A 84 -9.19 8.22 0.59
CA PHE A 84 -7.80 7.97 0.21
C PHE A 84 -7.23 6.82 1.02
N GLY A 85 -6.38 6.01 0.38
CA GLY A 85 -5.68 4.95 1.07
C GLY A 85 -4.39 4.57 0.38
N PHE A 86 -3.40 4.20 1.18
CA PHE A 86 -2.13 3.62 0.75
C PHE A 86 -1.99 2.20 1.31
N SER A 87 -1.48 1.26 0.51
CA SER A 87 -1.16 -0.10 0.95
C SER A 87 -2.41 -0.84 1.43
N ARG A 88 -2.36 -1.43 2.63
CA ARG A 88 -3.54 -1.97 3.33
C ARG A 88 -4.63 -0.91 3.58
N GLY A 89 -4.26 0.36 3.76
CA GLY A 89 -5.22 1.45 3.84
C GLY A 89 -5.97 1.65 2.53
N ALA A 90 -5.36 1.38 1.37
CA ALA A 90 -6.04 1.38 0.08
C ALA A 90 -7.04 0.21 -0.04
N ALA A 91 -6.68 -0.97 0.48
CA ALA A 91 -7.59 -2.11 0.56
C ALA A 91 -8.79 -1.77 1.46
N GLN A 92 -8.54 -1.18 2.63
CA GLN A 92 -9.58 -0.70 3.53
C GLN A 92 -10.46 0.37 2.89
N ALA A 93 -9.91 1.28 2.08
CA ALA A 93 -10.67 2.29 1.35
C ALA A 93 -11.63 1.68 0.31
N ARG A 94 -11.18 0.64 -0.40
CA ARG A 94 -12.00 -0.13 -1.36
C ARG A 94 -13.14 -0.85 -0.63
N VAL A 95 -12.82 -1.57 0.44
CA VAL A 95 -13.83 -2.29 1.26
C VAL A 95 -14.80 -1.32 1.91
N PHE A 96 -14.32 -0.22 2.48
CA PHE A 96 -15.13 0.85 3.04
C PHE A 96 -16.14 1.37 2.01
N THR A 97 -15.70 1.60 0.78
CA THR A 97 -16.57 2.12 -0.28
C THR A 97 -17.67 1.13 -0.65
N ASN A 98 -17.34 -0.17 -0.79
CA ASN A 98 -18.36 -1.19 -1.04
C ASN A 98 -19.34 -1.33 0.12
N TRP A 99 -18.85 -1.41 1.36
CA TRP A 99 -19.70 -1.49 2.54
C TRP A 99 -20.55 -0.24 2.74
N LEU A 100 -20.02 0.94 2.42
CA LEU A 100 -20.78 2.19 2.42
C LEU A 100 -21.97 2.09 1.46
N HIS A 101 -21.77 1.62 0.23
CA HIS A 101 -22.84 1.43 -0.74
C HIS A 101 -23.82 0.33 -0.34
N GLN A 102 -23.33 -0.75 0.25
CA GLN A 102 -24.14 -1.89 0.66
C GLN A 102 -25.06 -1.57 1.84
N TYR A 103 -24.56 -0.86 2.86
CA TYR A 103 -25.27 -0.72 4.13
C TYR A 103 -25.86 0.67 4.39
N PHE A 104 -25.33 1.72 3.75
CA PHE A 104 -25.66 3.10 4.12
C PHE A 104 -26.11 3.99 2.97
N LEU A 105 -25.45 3.88 1.82
CA LEU A 105 -25.66 4.75 0.66
C LEU A 105 -26.65 4.08 -0.30
N ILE A 106 -27.91 3.98 0.16
CA ILE A 106 -29.01 3.33 -0.54
C ILE A 106 -29.69 4.33 -1.48
N ASP A 107 -29.90 3.93 -2.74
CA ASP A 107 -30.52 4.76 -3.78
C ASP A 107 -29.89 6.16 -3.92
N GLY A 108 -28.55 6.22 -3.83
CA GLY A 108 -27.80 7.47 -3.94
C GLY A 108 -27.99 8.43 -2.76
N LYS A 109 -28.41 7.91 -1.59
CA LYS A 109 -28.64 8.71 -0.38
C LYS A 109 -27.92 8.15 0.83
N LEU A 110 -27.22 9.02 1.54
CA LEU A 110 -26.67 8.74 2.85
C LEU A 110 -27.49 9.51 3.89
N PHE A 111 -28.09 8.80 4.84
CA PHE A 111 -29.00 9.37 5.86
C PHE A 111 -30.17 10.18 5.25
N GLY A 112 -30.67 9.75 4.09
CA GLY A 112 -31.74 10.44 3.36
C GLY A 112 -31.31 11.70 2.59
N ILE A 113 -30.02 12.06 2.62
CA ILE A 113 -29.42 13.17 1.87
C ILE A 113 -28.71 12.61 0.64
N ARG A 114 -28.81 13.29 -0.51
CA ARG A 114 -28.12 12.85 -1.74
C ARG A 114 -26.62 12.74 -1.48
N ALA A 115 -26.03 11.59 -1.83
CA ALA A 115 -24.63 11.32 -1.54
C ALA A 115 -23.96 10.45 -2.61
N TYR A 116 -22.64 10.56 -2.72
CA TYR A 116 -21.79 9.66 -3.51
C TYR A 116 -20.32 9.80 -3.12
N VAL A 117 -19.53 8.80 -3.48
CA VAL A 117 -18.06 8.86 -3.43
C VAL A 117 -17.58 9.62 -4.66
N ARG A 118 -17.01 10.81 -4.43
CA ARG A 118 -16.54 11.73 -5.47
C ARG A 118 -15.19 11.30 -6.03
N ILE A 119 -14.26 10.96 -5.15
CA ILE A 119 -12.98 10.35 -5.53
C ILE A 119 -12.59 9.23 -4.58
N LEU A 120 -12.09 8.14 -5.15
CA LEU A 120 -11.37 7.08 -4.46
C LEU A 120 -9.91 7.11 -4.94
N GLY A 121 -9.02 7.64 -4.10
CA GLY A 121 -7.60 7.79 -4.39
C GLY A 121 -6.78 6.67 -3.73
N LEU A 122 -6.21 5.78 -4.53
CA LEU A 122 -5.51 4.59 -4.08
C LEU A 122 -4.02 4.69 -4.42
N MET A 123 -3.18 4.29 -3.47
CA MET A 123 -1.74 4.12 -3.69
C MET A 123 -1.36 2.68 -3.37
N ASP A 124 -0.88 1.98 -4.39
CA ASP A 124 -0.27 0.66 -4.38
C ASP A 124 -0.96 -0.33 -3.44
N THR A 125 -2.20 -0.69 -3.77
CA THR A 125 -3.07 -1.50 -2.90
C THR A 125 -2.46 -2.87 -2.61
N VAL A 126 -2.45 -3.23 -1.33
CA VAL A 126 -2.04 -4.55 -0.84
C VAL A 126 -3.05 -5.02 0.20
N ALA A 127 -3.83 -6.05 -0.11
CA ALA A 127 -4.82 -6.61 0.80
C ALA A 127 -4.29 -7.71 1.74
N SER A 128 -3.03 -8.15 1.56
CA SER A 128 -2.54 -9.38 2.19
C SER A 128 -1.94 -9.27 3.60
N VAL A 129 -1.87 -10.40 4.32
CA VAL A 129 -1.19 -10.56 5.62
C VAL A 129 0.32 -10.76 5.44
N GLY A 130 1.12 -10.11 6.30
CA GLY A 130 2.58 -10.24 6.40
C GLY A 130 3.14 -11.63 6.77
N VAL A 131 2.36 -12.72 6.71
CA VAL A 131 2.81 -14.12 6.88
C VAL A 131 1.91 -15.12 6.09
N THR A 132 1.27 -14.72 4.98
CA THR A 132 0.35 -15.63 4.25
C THR A 132 1.03 -16.66 3.36
N ASN A 133 2.31 -16.48 3.01
CA ASN A 133 3.05 -17.52 2.28
C ASN A 133 3.25 -18.81 3.13
N ALA A 134 3.03 -18.78 4.44
CA ALA A 134 3.21 -19.95 5.31
C ALA A 134 1.97 -20.86 5.40
N ASN A 135 0.77 -20.40 5.04
CA ASN A 135 -0.50 -21.06 5.41
C ASN A 135 -1.46 -21.40 4.25
N ASN A 136 -1.03 -21.41 2.98
CA ASN A 136 -1.86 -21.84 1.83
C ASN A 136 -3.24 -21.12 1.69
N GLY A 137 -3.42 -19.92 2.24
CA GLY A 137 -4.63 -19.11 2.04
C GLY A 137 -4.51 -18.19 0.81
N ASP A 138 -5.64 -17.68 0.32
CA ASP A 138 -5.73 -16.77 -0.84
C ASP A 138 -4.95 -15.44 -0.66
N GLY A 139 -4.38 -15.22 0.53
CA GLY A 139 -3.50 -14.10 0.86
C GLY A 139 -4.21 -12.94 1.54
N HIS A 140 -5.52 -12.77 1.30
CA HIS A 140 -6.33 -11.66 1.79
C HIS A 140 -6.90 -11.91 3.19
N TRP A 141 -7.18 -10.82 3.92
CA TRP A 141 -8.01 -10.90 5.13
C TRP A 141 -9.47 -11.18 4.77
N ASP A 142 -10.23 -11.79 5.68
CA ASP A 142 -11.64 -12.16 5.46
C ASP A 142 -12.53 -10.97 5.05
N TRP A 143 -12.21 -9.76 5.51
CA TRP A 143 -12.92 -8.53 5.11
C TRP A 143 -12.59 -8.07 3.68
N ALA A 144 -11.44 -8.47 3.14
CA ALA A 144 -10.91 -8.11 1.83
C ALA A 144 -11.22 -9.17 0.76
N THR A 145 -12.49 -9.58 0.68
CA THR A 145 -12.96 -10.48 -0.39
C THR A 145 -12.77 -9.83 -1.76
N VAL A 146 -12.77 -10.65 -2.81
CA VAL A 146 -12.68 -10.18 -4.19
C VAL A 146 -13.75 -9.13 -4.49
N GLU A 147 -14.98 -9.36 -4.04
CA GLU A 147 -16.12 -8.46 -4.21
C GLU A 147 -15.88 -7.12 -3.49
N ASN A 148 -15.41 -7.17 -2.24
CA ASN A 148 -15.15 -5.97 -1.45
C ASN A 148 -13.95 -5.17 -1.95
N LEU A 149 -13.03 -5.80 -2.68
CA LEU A 149 -11.91 -5.12 -3.33
C LEU A 149 -12.26 -4.56 -4.71
N ARG A 150 -13.37 -4.92 -5.35
CA ARG A 150 -13.75 -4.28 -6.63
C ARG A 150 -14.08 -2.80 -6.42
N ILE A 151 -13.87 -1.97 -7.44
CA ILE A 151 -14.33 -0.58 -7.38
C ILE A 151 -15.85 -0.58 -7.62
N HIS A 152 -16.60 -0.02 -6.67
CA HIS A 152 -18.05 0.06 -6.79
C HIS A 152 -18.45 0.93 -8.00
N PRO A 153 -19.41 0.53 -8.85
CA PRO A 153 -19.75 1.25 -10.09
C PRO A 153 -20.22 2.71 -9.90
N GLU A 154 -20.77 3.04 -8.73
CA GLU A 154 -21.24 4.39 -8.40
C GLU A 154 -20.13 5.36 -7.93
N VAL A 155 -18.89 4.88 -7.80
CA VAL A 155 -17.73 5.76 -7.54
C VAL A 155 -17.51 6.65 -8.76
N ARG A 156 -17.49 7.98 -8.54
CA ARG A 156 -17.43 8.95 -9.64
C ARG A 156 -16.06 9.03 -10.30
N ASN A 157 -14.99 8.90 -9.52
CA ASN A 157 -13.61 8.92 -10.00
C ASN A 157 -12.78 7.98 -9.14
N CYS A 158 -12.06 7.03 -9.74
CA CYS A 158 -11.07 6.23 -9.05
C CYS A 158 -9.72 6.40 -9.72
N VAL A 159 -8.68 6.70 -8.94
CA VAL A 159 -7.29 6.73 -9.42
C VAL A 159 -6.47 5.79 -8.55
N HIS A 160 -5.67 4.92 -9.16
CA HIS A 160 -4.80 3.99 -8.46
C HIS A 160 -3.37 4.13 -8.97
N TYR A 161 -2.44 4.45 -8.08
CA TYR A 161 -1.02 4.62 -8.42
C TYR A 161 -0.23 3.40 -7.97
N VAL A 162 0.38 2.70 -8.91
CA VAL A 162 1.03 1.39 -8.70
C VAL A 162 2.55 1.50 -8.75
N ALA A 163 3.23 0.83 -7.83
CA ALA A 163 4.68 0.75 -7.78
C ALA A 163 5.24 -0.35 -8.70
N LEU A 164 6.13 0.02 -9.62
CA LEU A 164 6.71 -0.90 -10.61
C LEU A 164 7.87 -1.76 -10.09
N HIS A 165 8.52 -1.38 -8.98
CA HIS A 165 9.76 -2.00 -8.49
C HIS A 165 9.62 -2.51 -7.04
N GLU A 166 8.43 -2.98 -6.67
CA GLU A 166 8.21 -3.69 -5.42
C GLU A 166 8.39 -5.19 -5.64
N PHE A 167 9.25 -5.83 -4.84
CA PHE A 167 9.55 -7.24 -4.99
C PHE A 167 9.10 -8.08 -3.81
N ARG A 168 8.70 -7.55 -2.67
CA ARG A 168 8.39 -8.33 -1.45
C ARG A 168 7.25 -9.32 -1.64
N THR A 169 7.44 -10.56 -1.16
CA THR A 169 6.42 -11.62 -1.28
C THR A 169 5.16 -11.29 -0.51
N VAL A 170 5.26 -10.49 0.55
CA VAL A 170 4.12 -10.05 1.36
C VAL A 170 3.47 -8.74 0.87
N PHE A 171 3.90 -8.22 -0.29
CA PHE A 171 3.31 -7.04 -0.94
C PHE A 171 2.80 -7.35 -2.38
N PRO A 172 1.96 -8.39 -2.57
CA PRO A 172 1.24 -8.57 -3.83
C PRO A 172 0.37 -7.35 -4.11
N LEU A 173 0.32 -6.94 -5.37
CA LEU A 173 -0.53 -5.84 -5.81
C LEU A 173 -1.97 -6.32 -5.99
N ASP A 174 -2.94 -5.56 -5.49
CA ASP A 174 -4.34 -5.69 -5.90
C ASP A 174 -4.65 -4.65 -6.98
N SER A 175 -4.62 -5.05 -8.25
CA SER A 175 -5.02 -4.16 -9.35
C SER A 175 -6.50 -3.79 -9.22
N ILE A 176 -6.87 -2.65 -9.79
CA ILE A 176 -8.29 -2.28 -9.97
C ILE A 176 -8.88 -2.86 -11.25
N CYS A 177 -8.07 -3.49 -12.10
CA CYS A 177 -8.53 -4.25 -13.26
C CYS A 177 -9.31 -5.51 -12.83
N GLN A 178 -10.26 -5.91 -13.67
CA GLN A 178 -10.99 -7.16 -13.58
C GLN A 178 -10.60 -8.00 -14.81
N GLY A 179 -9.69 -8.96 -14.63
CA GLY A 179 -8.91 -9.51 -15.73
C GLY A 179 -8.09 -8.41 -16.41
N ASP A 180 -8.24 -8.28 -17.73
CA ASP A 180 -7.57 -7.25 -18.53
C ASP A 180 -8.41 -5.96 -18.69
N VAL A 181 -9.56 -5.87 -18.01
CA VAL A 181 -10.51 -4.75 -18.18
C VAL A 181 -10.42 -3.78 -17.01
N LEU A 182 -10.11 -2.52 -17.33
CA LEU A 182 -10.20 -1.42 -16.39
C LEU A 182 -11.66 -0.95 -16.26
N PRO A 183 -12.26 -0.88 -15.05
CA PRO A 183 -13.64 -0.42 -14.90
C PRO A 183 -13.83 1.03 -15.37
N SER A 184 -15.07 1.39 -15.71
CA SER A 184 -15.40 2.79 -16.06
C SER A 184 -15.07 3.75 -14.93
N ASN A 185 -14.70 4.99 -15.27
CA ASN A 185 -14.31 6.04 -14.31
C ASN A 185 -13.10 5.70 -13.42
N CYS A 186 -12.36 4.64 -13.77
CA CYS A 186 -11.16 4.22 -13.08
C CYS A 186 -9.93 4.46 -13.94
N TYR A 187 -8.82 4.84 -13.30
CA TYR A 187 -7.52 5.05 -13.94
C TYR A 187 -6.44 4.39 -13.08
N GLU A 188 -5.68 3.48 -13.66
CA GLU A 188 -4.53 2.84 -13.01
C GLU A 188 -3.25 3.35 -13.66
N HIS A 189 -2.41 4.03 -12.87
CA HIS A 189 -1.19 4.68 -13.34
C HIS A 189 0.04 4.00 -12.75
N TYR A 190 1.07 3.83 -13.57
CA TYR A 190 2.31 3.21 -13.16
C TYR A 190 3.35 4.25 -12.77
N TYR A 191 3.87 4.12 -11.55
CA TYR A 191 4.95 4.94 -11.04
C TYR A 191 6.20 4.08 -10.82
N PRO A 192 7.38 4.57 -11.23
CA PRO A 192 8.61 3.89 -10.91
C PRO A 192 8.87 4.01 -9.40
N GLY A 193 9.39 2.93 -8.82
CA GLY A 193 9.82 2.90 -7.42
C GLY A 193 9.28 1.68 -6.69
N ALA A 194 9.72 1.51 -5.45
CA ALA A 194 9.15 0.56 -4.51
C ALA A 194 7.80 1.03 -3.95
N HIS A 195 7.15 0.20 -3.13
CA HIS A 195 5.85 0.50 -2.51
C HIS A 195 5.79 1.88 -1.82
N ALA A 196 6.79 2.21 -0.99
CA ALA A 196 6.86 3.48 -0.27
C ALA A 196 7.48 4.63 -1.09
N ASP A 197 8.06 4.35 -2.27
CA ASP A 197 8.36 5.39 -3.26
C ASP A 197 7.09 5.92 -3.94
N VAL A 198 5.99 5.17 -3.90
CA VAL A 198 4.69 5.60 -4.41
C VAL A 198 3.80 6.15 -3.30
N GLY A 199 3.60 5.39 -2.23
CA GLY A 199 2.71 5.79 -1.15
C GLY A 199 3.29 6.75 -0.11
N GLY A 200 4.60 6.98 -0.14
CA GLY A 200 5.33 7.71 0.89
C GLY A 200 5.66 6.83 2.10
N GLY A 201 6.78 7.12 2.76
CA GLY A 201 7.20 6.40 3.97
C GLY A 201 8.71 6.31 4.16
N TYR A 202 9.49 6.49 3.10
CA TYR A 202 10.94 6.67 3.25
C TYR A 202 11.26 8.06 3.80
N ALA A 203 12.17 8.11 4.77
CA ALA A 203 12.73 9.37 5.23
C ALA A 203 13.67 9.96 4.15
N PRO A 204 13.76 11.29 4.02
CA PRO A 204 14.75 11.89 3.13
C PRO A 204 16.16 11.52 3.61
N GLY A 205 17.05 11.24 2.66
CA GLY A 205 18.39 10.73 2.93
C GLY A 205 18.46 9.22 3.16
N ALA A 206 17.33 8.48 3.26
CA ALA A 206 17.35 7.03 3.42
C ALA A 206 18.01 6.36 2.22
N GLN A 207 18.93 5.43 2.45
CA GLN A 207 19.73 4.81 1.40
C GLN A 207 20.45 5.83 0.49
N GLY A 208 20.69 7.04 1.00
CA GLY A 208 21.31 8.16 0.29
C GLY A 208 20.45 8.80 -0.81
N LYS A 209 19.13 8.55 -0.81
CA LYS A 209 18.18 9.10 -1.79
C LYS A 209 17.47 10.32 -1.23
N ALA A 210 16.84 11.11 -2.09
CA ALA A 210 16.18 12.35 -1.70
C ALA A 210 17.14 13.31 -0.96
N VAL A 211 18.27 13.63 -1.60
CA VAL A 211 19.29 14.56 -1.08
C VAL A 211 19.53 15.71 -2.05
N ARG A 212 19.82 16.90 -1.52
CA ARG A 212 20.31 18.07 -2.25
C ARG A 212 21.80 18.23 -2.00
N ILE A 213 22.58 18.55 -3.02
CA ILE A 213 23.99 18.90 -2.85
C ILE A 213 24.09 20.37 -2.44
N VAL A 214 24.64 20.63 -1.26
CA VAL A 214 24.92 21.97 -0.71
C VAL A 214 26.41 22.02 -0.41
N ASP A 215 27.14 22.90 -1.10
CA ASP A 215 28.60 23.04 -0.98
C ASP A 215 29.37 21.71 -1.14
N GLY A 216 28.91 20.86 -2.06
CA GLY A 216 29.49 19.54 -2.32
C GLY A 216 29.05 18.44 -1.33
N VAL A 217 28.21 18.77 -0.34
CA VAL A 217 27.72 17.84 0.68
C VAL A 217 26.27 17.45 0.40
N PRO A 218 25.92 16.16 0.34
CA PRO A 218 24.53 15.71 0.26
C PRO A 218 23.80 15.95 1.58
N VAL A 219 22.69 16.68 1.52
CA VAL A 219 21.81 16.99 2.65
C VAL A 219 20.41 16.45 2.34
N ALA A 220 19.80 15.75 3.30
CA ALA A 220 18.44 15.23 3.16
C ALA A 220 17.43 16.33 2.80
N ASP A 221 16.60 16.09 1.79
CA ASP A 221 15.62 17.05 1.26
C ASP A 221 14.32 16.33 0.90
N ASP A 222 13.27 16.59 1.69
CA ASP A 222 11.97 15.92 1.56
C ASP A 222 11.32 16.16 0.19
N SER A 223 11.58 17.32 -0.43
CA SER A 223 11.03 17.68 -1.74
C SER A 223 11.57 16.83 -2.89
N LYS A 224 12.67 16.11 -2.65
CA LYS A 224 13.31 15.22 -3.63
C LYS A 224 12.92 13.74 -3.50
N LYS A 225 12.06 13.37 -2.55
CA LYS A 225 11.59 11.98 -2.48
C LYS A 225 10.81 11.66 -3.75
N LEU A 226 11.01 10.46 -4.27
CA LEU A 226 10.28 9.96 -5.43
C LEU A 226 8.75 9.99 -5.19
N SER A 227 8.32 9.77 -3.95
CA SER A 227 6.92 9.81 -3.52
C SER A 227 6.26 11.19 -3.60
N GLN A 228 7.03 12.28 -3.71
CA GLN A 228 6.44 13.62 -3.86
C GLN A 228 5.69 13.76 -5.19
N LEU A 229 6.10 13.03 -6.23
CA LEU A 229 5.42 13.05 -7.52
C LEU A 229 4.00 12.46 -7.45
N PRO A 230 3.81 11.17 -7.05
CA PRO A 230 2.47 10.61 -6.90
C PRO A 230 1.64 11.32 -5.82
N LEU A 231 2.25 11.86 -4.76
CA LEU A 231 1.53 12.71 -3.79
C LEU A 231 0.90 13.93 -4.47
N ASN A 232 1.69 14.66 -5.26
CA ASN A 232 1.23 15.85 -5.97
C ASN A 232 0.20 15.50 -7.05
N ASP A 233 0.43 14.45 -7.82
CA ASP A 233 -0.51 14.04 -8.87
C ASP A 233 -1.86 13.58 -8.26
N MET A 234 -1.85 12.91 -7.10
CA MET A 234 -3.07 12.53 -6.35
C MET A 234 -3.81 13.76 -5.85
N TYR A 235 -3.10 14.74 -5.32
CA TYR A 235 -3.69 16.02 -4.91
C TYR A 235 -4.35 16.74 -6.09
N GLN A 236 -3.71 16.77 -7.26
CA GLN A 236 -4.32 17.35 -8.47
C GLN A 236 -5.56 16.57 -8.92
N ALA A 237 -5.53 15.23 -8.86
CA ALA A 237 -6.69 14.41 -9.15
C ALA A 237 -7.86 14.71 -8.20
N ALA A 238 -7.59 14.82 -6.90
CA ALA A 238 -8.57 15.17 -5.88
C ALA A 238 -9.17 16.57 -6.11
N ARG A 239 -8.32 17.57 -6.35
CA ARG A 239 -8.76 18.94 -6.67
C ARG A 239 -9.64 18.99 -7.91
N LYS A 240 -9.21 18.32 -8.98
CA LYS A 240 -9.97 18.24 -10.23
C LYS A 240 -11.34 17.61 -9.99
N ALA A 241 -11.41 16.53 -9.21
CA ALA A 241 -12.70 15.92 -8.84
C ALA A 241 -13.60 16.90 -8.07
N CYS A 242 -13.05 17.73 -7.18
CA CYS A 242 -13.81 18.76 -6.47
C CYS A 242 -14.34 19.86 -7.39
N GLU A 243 -13.52 20.40 -8.29
CA GLU A 243 -13.85 21.54 -9.17
C GLU A 243 -15.03 21.24 -10.11
N TYR A 244 -15.17 20.00 -10.60
CA TYR A 244 -16.31 19.61 -11.44
C TYR A 244 -17.64 19.54 -10.69
N HIS A 245 -17.61 19.48 -9.35
CA HIS A 245 -18.83 19.35 -8.54
C HIS A 245 -19.35 20.66 -7.98
N SER A 246 -18.54 21.73 -7.98
CA SER A 246 -18.95 22.98 -7.35
C SER A 246 -19.93 23.80 -8.18
N ALA A 247 -20.10 23.62 -9.51
CA ALA A 247 -21.09 24.33 -10.33
C ALA A 247 -21.38 25.79 -9.88
N GLY A 248 -20.33 26.57 -9.61
CA GLY A 248 -20.42 27.97 -9.17
C GLY A 248 -20.62 28.24 -7.67
N GLN A 249 -20.68 27.22 -6.80
CA GLN A 249 -20.65 27.38 -5.35
C GLN A 249 -19.20 27.54 -4.87
N PRO A 250 -18.81 28.68 -4.29
CA PRO A 250 -17.46 28.88 -3.80
C PRO A 250 -17.17 27.89 -2.67
N TRP A 251 -16.04 27.20 -2.80
CA TRP A 251 -15.47 26.41 -1.72
C TRP A 251 -15.21 27.33 -0.52
N LEU A 252 -15.73 26.98 0.65
CA LEU A 252 -15.27 27.58 1.89
C LEU A 252 -13.86 27.04 2.13
N GLU A 253 -12.86 27.81 1.69
CA GLU A 253 -11.50 27.61 2.19
C GLU A 253 -11.57 27.73 3.71
N VAL A 254 -11.39 26.61 4.40
CA VAL A 254 -11.07 26.63 5.83
C VAL A 254 -9.66 27.19 5.91
N ARG A 255 -9.58 28.52 5.97
CA ARG A 255 -8.32 29.21 6.22
C ARG A 255 -8.02 29.04 7.71
N PRO A 256 -6.77 28.68 8.06
CA PRO A 256 -6.39 28.64 9.46
C PRO A 256 -6.65 30.00 10.12
N GLU A 257 -7.12 30.01 11.35
CA GLU A 257 -7.53 31.23 12.06
C GLU A 257 -6.34 32.11 12.47
N SER A 258 -5.09 31.62 12.35
CA SER A 258 -3.88 32.32 12.75
C SER A 258 -2.66 32.03 11.87
N GLU A 259 -1.70 32.97 11.82
CA GLU A 259 -0.36 32.75 11.20
C GLU A 259 0.46 31.68 11.95
N THR A 260 0.14 31.38 13.22
CA THR A 260 0.71 30.26 13.98
C THR A 260 0.19 28.89 13.54
N ASP A 261 -0.89 28.85 12.75
CA ASP A 261 -1.35 27.69 11.99
C ASP A 261 -0.85 27.74 10.53
N GLU A 262 0.32 28.34 10.27
CA GLU A 262 1.03 28.23 9.01
C GLU A 262 1.12 26.75 8.65
N ASN A 263 0.25 26.34 7.74
CA ASN A 263 0.02 24.96 7.47
C ASN A 263 1.28 24.40 6.79
N PRO A 264 2.06 23.51 7.42
CA PRO A 264 3.26 22.96 6.81
C PRO A 264 2.93 22.11 5.58
N LEU A 265 1.65 21.93 5.23
CA LEU A 265 1.20 21.27 4.00
C LEU A 265 1.87 21.82 2.75
N ILE A 266 2.10 23.15 2.62
CA ILE A 266 2.82 23.66 1.43
C ILE A 266 4.24 23.08 1.35
N ALA A 267 4.94 22.99 2.48
CA ALA A 267 6.29 22.40 2.54
C ALA A 267 6.26 20.88 2.38
N GLN A 268 5.28 20.18 2.94
CA GLN A 268 5.12 18.72 2.82
C GLN A 268 4.75 18.28 1.40
N PHE A 269 4.10 19.14 0.62
CA PHE A 269 3.79 18.90 -0.79
C PHE A 269 4.85 19.45 -1.75
N ALA A 270 5.94 20.05 -1.23
CA ALA A 270 7.01 20.54 -2.08
C ALA A 270 7.56 19.42 -2.97
N LEU A 271 7.65 19.68 -4.27
CA LEU A 271 8.14 18.76 -5.28
C LEU A 271 9.27 19.46 -6.05
N ASP A 272 10.50 18.98 -5.86
CA ASP A 272 11.62 19.46 -6.66
C ASP A 272 11.38 19.07 -8.14
N PRO A 273 11.45 20.01 -9.10
CA PRO A 273 11.22 19.72 -10.52
C PRO A 273 12.10 18.60 -11.09
N ALA A 274 13.29 18.39 -10.51
CA ALA A 274 14.19 17.32 -10.89
C ALA A 274 13.56 15.93 -10.72
N VAL A 275 12.68 15.72 -9.74
CA VAL A 275 11.99 14.44 -9.51
C VAL A 275 11.09 14.10 -10.70
N ARG A 276 10.26 15.05 -11.14
CA ARG A 276 9.38 14.86 -12.30
C ARG A 276 10.18 14.61 -13.57
N LYS A 277 11.29 15.35 -13.74
CA LYS A 277 12.21 15.15 -14.86
C LYS A 277 12.83 13.75 -14.84
N ALA A 278 13.34 13.29 -13.70
CA ALA A 278 13.95 11.97 -13.56
C ALA A 278 12.98 10.84 -13.91
N VAL A 279 11.70 10.95 -13.49
CA VAL A 279 10.66 9.98 -13.86
C VAL A 279 10.33 10.02 -15.36
N ALA A 280 10.25 11.21 -15.96
CA ALA A 280 10.05 11.34 -17.40
C ALA A 280 11.20 10.73 -18.21
N ASP A 281 12.44 11.01 -17.79
CA ASP A 281 13.66 10.47 -18.39
C ASP A 281 13.71 8.94 -18.25
N TYR A 282 13.30 8.39 -17.11
CA TYR A 282 13.19 6.94 -16.91
C TYR A 282 12.26 6.30 -17.95
N PHE A 283 11.03 6.79 -18.09
CA PHE A 283 10.07 6.24 -19.06
C PHE A 283 10.46 6.48 -20.52
N ALA A 284 11.21 7.54 -20.81
CA ALA A 284 11.76 7.79 -22.14
C ALA A 284 12.86 6.78 -22.52
N ASN A 285 13.62 6.29 -21.53
CA ASN A 285 14.81 5.48 -21.77
C ASN A 285 14.66 4.00 -21.44
N CYS A 286 13.67 3.57 -20.64
CA CYS A 286 13.52 2.15 -20.26
C CYS A 286 13.20 1.22 -21.43
N ARG A 287 12.71 1.75 -22.56
CA ARG A 287 12.34 0.99 -23.78
C ARG A 287 11.36 -0.16 -23.51
N ILE A 288 10.51 -0.03 -22.49
CA ILE A 288 9.42 -0.96 -22.19
C ILE A 288 8.16 -0.51 -22.91
N VAL A 289 7.42 -1.49 -23.46
CA VAL A 289 6.20 -1.25 -24.23
C VAL A 289 5.08 -0.75 -23.31
N LYS A 290 4.43 0.37 -23.67
CA LYS A 290 3.46 1.06 -22.80
C LYS A 290 2.09 0.37 -22.67
N ASN A 291 1.68 -0.41 -23.66
CA ASN A 291 0.36 -1.05 -23.74
C ASN A 291 0.36 -2.52 -23.30
N LEU A 292 1.35 -2.94 -22.50
CA LEU A 292 1.34 -4.25 -21.86
C LEU A 292 0.26 -4.30 -20.77
N SER A 293 -0.30 -5.49 -20.52
CA SER A 293 -1.10 -5.77 -19.34
C SER A 293 -0.29 -5.51 -18.07
N ILE A 294 -0.96 -5.25 -16.94
CA ILE A 294 -0.27 -4.84 -15.71
C ILE A 294 0.72 -5.89 -15.21
N ASP A 295 0.38 -7.17 -15.28
CA ASP A 295 1.27 -8.26 -14.88
C ASP A 295 2.57 -8.25 -15.71
N LEU A 296 2.46 -7.98 -17.02
CA LEU A 296 3.60 -7.86 -17.93
C LEU A 296 4.38 -6.57 -17.73
N GLN A 297 3.72 -5.45 -17.40
CA GLN A 297 4.40 -4.22 -16.99
C GLN A 297 5.26 -4.45 -15.74
N LEU A 298 4.69 -5.07 -14.70
CA LEU A 298 5.41 -5.41 -13.48
C LEU A 298 6.59 -6.35 -13.76
N ARG A 299 6.42 -7.34 -14.64
CA ARG A 299 7.54 -8.22 -15.05
C ARG A 299 8.63 -7.45 -15.77
N ALA A 300 8.29 -6.67 -16.79
CA ALA A 300 9.28 -5.97 -17.63
C ALA A 300 10.07 -4.94 -16.84
N HIS A 301 9.39 -4.10 -16.07
CA HIS A 301 10.03 -3.09 -15.22
C HIS A 301 10.81 -3.73 -14.07
N GLY A 302 10.28 -4.81 -13.47
CA GLY A 302 10.95 -5.57 -12.43
C GLY A 302 12.26 -6.20 -12.91
N LEU A 303 12.25 -6.83 -14.08
CA LEU A 303 13.44 -7.41 -14.71
C LEU A 303 14.50 -6.37 -15.06
N MET A 304 14.10 -5.18 -15.53
CA MET A 304 15.04 -4.08 -15.80
C MET A 304 15.78 -3.64 -14.52
N TYR A 305 15.07 -3.56 -13.39
CA TYR A 305 15.70 -3.25 -12.10
C TYR A 305 16.62 -4.37 -11.61
N LEU A 306 16.20 -5.64 -11.72
CA LEU A 306 17.04 -6.78 -11.37
C LEU A 306 18.29 -6.84 -12.26
N ALA A 307 18.20 -6.49 -13.54
CA ALA A 307 19.32 -6.43 -14.47
C ALA A 307 20.33 -5.36 -14.04
N TRP A 308 19.85 -4.19 -13.60
CA TRP A 308 20.70 -3.15 -13.04
C TRP A 308 21.42 -3.63 -11.78
N ARG A 309 20.70 -4.26 -10.85
CA ARG A 309 21.31 -4.84 -9.63
C ARG A 309 22.35 -5.90 -9.95
N HIS A 310 22.05 -6.79 -10.89
CA HIS A 310 22.98 -7.82 -11.35
C HIS A 310 24.24 -7.19 -11.94
N MET A 311 24.10 -6.20 -12.84
CA MET A 311 25.22 -5.45 -13.41
C MET A 311 26.10 -4.81 -12.33
N VAL A 312 25.48 -4.11 -11.36
CA VAL A 312 26.19 -3.48 -10.22
C VAL A 312 26.91 -4.55 -9.39
N ASN A 313 26.27 -5.68 -9.11
CA ASN A 313 26.84 -6.77 -8.32
C ASN A 313 28.04 -7.43 -9.01
N THR A 314 27.91 -7.78 -10.29
CA THR A 314 28.98 -8.42 -11.08
C THR A 314 30.19 -7.50 -11.24
N ALA A 315 29.98 -6.18 -11.28
CA ALA A 315 31.05 -5.20 -11.35
C ALA A 315 31.64 -4.83 -9.97
N GLU A 316 31.19 -5.46 -8.88
CA GLU A 316 31.51 -5.08 -7.50
C GLU A 316 31.31 -3.56 -7.27
N GLY A 317 30.26 -3.02 -7.89
CA GLY A 317 30.02 -1.58 -8.04
C GLY A 317 29.21 -0.95 -6.94
N PHE A 318 28.65 -1.73 -6.01
CA PHE A 318 27.71 -1.22 -5.00
C PHE A 318 28.31 -0.07 -4.18
N GLU A 319 29.54 -0.21 -3.69
CA GLU A 319 30.19 0.82 -2.88
C GLU A 319 30.58 2.09 -3.67
N ARG A 320 30.52 2.04 -5.01
CA ARG A 320 30.79 3.17 -5.92
C ARG A 320 29.54 3.95 -6.32
N LEU A 321 28.34 3.43 -6.03
CA LEU A 321 27.07 4.10 -6.31
C LEU A 321 27.02 5.49 -5.64
N TYR A 322 26.35 6.44 -6.29
CA TYR A 322 26.15 7.77 -5.71
C TYR A 322 25.32 7.68 -4.44
N SER A 323 24.24 6.91 -4.45
CA SER A 323 23.37 6.76 -3.28
C SER A 323 24.11 6.14 -2.09
N VAL A 324 25.01 5.18 -2.30
CA VAL A 324 25.84 4.63 -1.20
C VAL A 324 26.82 5.65 -0.63
N ARG A 325 27.47 6.46 -1.49
CA ARG A 325 28.34 7.55 -1.02
C ARG A 325 27.56 8.62 -0.28
N TYR A 326 26.36 8.96 -0.75
CA TYR A 326 25.50 9.93 -0.09
C TYR A 326 24.97 9.40 1.24
N ALA A 327 24.57 8.13 1.32
CA ALA A 327 24.12 7.50 2.56
C ALA A 327 25.18 7.56 3.67
N ARG A 328 26.46 7.34 3.31
CA ARG A 328 27.59 7.48 4.26
C ARG A 328 27.70 8.90 4.83
N VAL A 329 27.51 9.91 3.99
CA VAL A 329 27.67 11.32 4.39
C VAL A 329 26.45 11.81 5.17
N VAL A 330 25.24 11.41 4.76
CA VAL A 330 24.01 11.63 5.53
C VAL A 330 24.15 11.01 6.92
N GLY A 331 24.74 9.82 7.00
CA GLY A 331 25.00 9.11 8.25
C GLY A 331 23.73 8.56 8.86
N SER A 332 22.93 9.43 9.46
CA SER A 332 21.74 9.06 10.22
C SER A 332 20.49 9.77 9.70
N ILE A 333 19.38 9.03 9.65
CA ILE A 333 18.06 9.52 9.24
C ILE A 333 17.08 9.43 10.40
N LYS A 334 16.11 10.35 10.41
CA LYS A 334 14.99 10.35 11.35
C LYS A 334 13.72 9.91 10.65
N TYR A 335 12.96 9.02 11.29
CA TYR A 335 11.70 8.52 10.76
C TYR A 335 10.69 8.27 11.89
N ARG A 336 9.42 8.10 11.55
CA ARG A 336 8.38 7.74 12.51
C ARG A 336 8.07 6.24 12.43
N ASP A 337 8.04 5.58 13.58
CA ASP A 337 7.55 4.20 13.67
C ASP A 337 6.02 4.12 13.55
N ASN A 338 5.47 2.90 13.55
CA ASN A 338 4.03 2.68 13.42
C ASN A 338 3.21 3.26 14.60
N LEU A 339 3.85 3.58 15.73
CA LEU A 339 3.22 4.23 16.89
C LEU A 339 3.37 5.76 16.82
N GLY A 340 4.01 6.28 15.78
CA GLY A 340 4.26 7.70 15.58
C GLY A 340 5.50 8.24 16.30
N ASN A 341 6.26 7.38 17.01
CA ASN A 341 7.46 7.81 17.73
C ASN A 341 8.59 8.11 16.74
N MET A 342 9.33 9.18 17.01
CA MET A 342 10.54 9.48 16.25
C MET A 342 11.64 8.47 16.59
N LYS A 343 12.22 7.87 15.57
CA LYS A 343 13.33 6.92 15.62
C LYS A 343 14.46 7.43 14.74
N GLU A 344 15.65 6.90 14.99
CA GLU A 344 16.87 7.23 14.29
C GLU A 344 17.54 5.95 13.80
N GLN A 345 18.15 6.01 12.62
CA GLN A 345 18.71 4.86 11.94
C GLN A 345 19.84 5.29 11.00
N ASP A 346 20.86 4.44 10.87
CA ASP A 346 21.90 4.63 9.86
C ASP A 346 21.31 4.49 8.44
N SER A 347 21.60 5.49 7.59
CA SER A 347 21.08 5.57 6.22
C SER A 347 21.51 4.40 5.32
N LEU A 348 22.66 3.78 5.61
CA LEU A 348 23.32 2.82 4.73
C LEU A 348 23.22 1.37 5.23
N PHE A 349 23.08 1.15 6.53
CA PHE A 349 23.18 -0.17 7.16
C PHE A 349 22.29 -1.22 6.50
N TYR A 350 20.99 -0.95 6.40
CA TYR A 350 20.06 -1.90 5.79
C TYR A 350 20.18 -1.97 4.27
N TYR A 351 20.62 -0.89 3.62
CA TYR A 351 20.87 -0.90 2.18
C TYR A 351 22.01 -1.88 1.82
N ARG A 352 23.09 -1.87 2.61
CA ARG A 352 24.17 -2.87 2.52
C ARG A 352 23.68 -4.28 2.80
N LYS A 353 22.86 -4.47 3.84
CA LYS A 353 22.26 -5.78 4.14
C LYS A 353 21.43 -6.30 2.97
N GLY A 354 20.65 -5.42 2.34
CA GLY A 354 19.93 -5.74 1.11
C GLY A 354 20.85 -6.23 -0.01
N GLN A 355 21.97 -5.53 -0.24
CA GLN A 355 22.97 -5.94 -1.22
C GLN A 355 23.63 -7.27 -0.87
N GLU A 356 23.99 -7.52 0.39
CA GLU A 356 24.56 -8.80 0.84
C GLU A 356 23.63 -9.97 0.54
N VAL A 357 22.32 -9.80 0.81
CA VAL A 357 21.30 -10.82 0.48
C VAL A 357 21.20 -11.04 -1.02
N PHE A 358 21.20 -9.97 -1.83
CA PHE A 358 21.17 -10.09 -3.29
C PHE A 358 22.41 -10.81 -3.82
N ALA A 359 23.61 -10.38 -3.41
CA ALA A 359 24.88 -10.96 -3.84
C ALA A 359 24.96 -12.45 -3.52
N LYS A 360 24.56 -12.84 -2.31
CA LYS A 360 24.50 -14.25 -1.89
C LYS A 360 23.51 -15.05 -2.74
N GLN A 361 22.35 -14.49 -3.07
CA GLN A 361 21.41 -15.17 -3.97
C GLN A 361 21.99 -15.37 -5.37
N ILE A 362 22.67 -14.35 -5.93
CA ILE A 362 23.32 -14.46 -7.23
C ILE A 362 24.43 -15.51 -7.22
N GLU A 363 25.28 -15.52 -6.18
CA GLU A 363 26.34 -16.52 -6.01
C GLU A 363 25.76 -17.95 -6.02
N LEU A 364 24.74 -18.20 -5.20
CA LEU A 364 24.10 -19.52 -5.10
C LEU A 364 23.46 -19.91 -6.43
N VAL A 365 22.63 -19.05 -7.02
CA VAL A 365 21.96 -19.34 -8.29
C VAL A 365 22.98 -19.59 -9.40
N SER A 366 24.03 -18.78 -9.51
CA SER A 366 25.07 -18.96 -10.54
C SER A 366 25.81 -20.30 -10.43
N ARG A 367 26.05 -20.79 -9.19
CA ARG A 367 26.75 -22.07 -8.94
C ARG A 367 25.85 -23.28 -9.15
N TYR A 368 24.57 -23.19 -8.80
CA TYR A 368 23.65 -24.34 -8.79
C TYR A 368 22.79 -24.49 -10.06
N LEU A 369 22.77 -23.49 -10.94
CA LEU A 369 22.07 -23.55 -12.23
C LEU A 369 22.37 -24.76 -13.13
N PRO A 370 23.59 -25.34 -13.13
CA PRO A 370 23.86 -26.57 -13.90
C PRO A 370 23.32 -27.85 -13.25
N ILE A 371 22.85 -27.80 -12.00
CA ILE A 371 22.62 -28.99 -11.15
C ILE A 371 21.17 -29.07 -10.65
N ILE A 372 20.43 -27.97 -10.60
CA ILE A 372 19.02 -27.96 -10.19
C ILE A 372 18.17 -28.53 -11.34
N ASP A 373 17.74 -29.77 -11.19
CA ASP A 373 16.63 -30.33 -11.98
C ASP A 373 15.43 -29.38 -11.88
N PRO A 374 14.85 -28.94 -13.02
CA PRO A 374 13.64 -28.14 -13.01
C PRO A 374 12.47 -28.72 -12.21
N GLU A 375 12.48 -30.02 -11.93
CA GLU A 375 11.42 -30.74 -11.21
C GLU A 375 11.74 -30.98 -9.72
N ASP A 376 12.98 -30.78 -9.26
CA ASP A 376 13.36 -31.00 -7.86
C ASP A 376 12.89 -29.86 -6.95
N ARG A 377 11.70 -30.06 -6.36
CA ARG A 377 11.07 -29.14 -5.41
C ARG A 377 11.81 -29.01 -4.07
N SER A 378 12.64 -30.00 -3.68
CA SER A 378 13.30 -30.01 -2.38
C SER A 378 14.46 -29.01 -2.33
N ALA A 379 15.21 -28.87 -3.42
CA ALA A 379 16.29 -27.88 -3.58
C ALA A 379 15.77 -26.44 -3.76
N ARG A 380 14.50 -26.27 -4.14
CA ARG A 380 13.84 -24.98 -4.45
C ARG A 380 13.04 -24.37 -3.30
N HIS A 381 12.97 -25.03 -2.13
CA HIS A 381 12.13 -24.58 -1.01
C HIS A 381 12.41 -23.13 -0.57
N ASN A 382 13.60 -22.58 -0.91
CA ASN A 382 14.02 -21.23 -0.58
C ASN A 382 14.06 -20.24 -1.76
N TYR A 383 13.52 -20.57 -2.95
CA TYR A 383 13.60 -19.69 -4.12
C TYR A 383 12.32 -19.64 -4.95
N ASN A 384 12.20 -18.60 -5.77
CA ASN A 384 11.10 -18.50 -6.72
C ASN A 384 11.15 -19.63 -7.76
N LYS A 385 10.00 -20.19 -8.18
CA LYS A 385 9.93 -21.24 -9.21
C LYS A 385 10.54 -20.82 -10.55
N ASN A 386 10.48 -19.51 -10.84
CA ASN A 386 11.04 -18.92 -12.05
C ASN A 386 12.46 -18.36 -11.83
N VAL A 387 13.11 -18.63 -10.70
CA VAL A 387 14.43 -18.05 -10.36
C VAL A 387 15.48 -18.24 -11.47
N THR A 388 15.49 -19.40 -12.11
CA THR A 388 16.40 -19.73 -13.22
C THR A 388 16.11 -18.90 -14.46
N GLU A 389 14.84 -18.80 -14.84
CA GLU A 389 14.40 -17.97 -15.97
C GLU A 389 14.74 -16.50 -15.71
N ILE A 390 14.33 -15.98 -14.55
CA ILE A 390 14.55 -14.60 -14.13
C ILE A 390 16.04 -14.28 -14.16
N TYR A 391 16.89 -15.14 -13.60
CA TYR A 391 18.33 -14.94 -13.64
C TYR A 391 18.88 -14.92 -15.07
N ASN A 392 18.45 -15.84 -15.93
CA ASN A 392 18.92 -15.89 -17.31
C ASN A 392 18.51 -14.66 -18.13
N VAL A 393 17.27 -14.18 -17.96
CA VAL A 393 16.78 -12.97 -18.61
C VAL A 393 17.49 -11.72 -18.05
N THR A 394 17.69 -11.67 -16.73
CA THR A 394 18.39 -10.57 -16.04
C THR A 394 19.80 -10.34 -16.61
N LYS A 395 20.53 -11.41 -16.94
CA LYS A 395 21.87 -11.33 -17.53
C LYS A 395 21.89 -10.77 -18.97
N SER A 396 20.81 -10.95 -19.73
CA SER A 396 20.77 -10.57 -21.15
C SER A 396 20.25 -9.16 -21.37
N ILE A 397 19.55 -8.58 -20.39
CA ILE A 397 19.03 -7.21 -20.46
C ILE A 397 20.19 -6.21 -20.40
N LYS A 398 20.26 -5.35 -21.41
CA LYS A 398 21.15 -4.18 -21.43
C LYS A 398 20.43 -3.01 -20.76
N VAL A 399 20.92 -2.61 -19.60
CA VAL A 399 20.38 -1.47 -18.84
C VAL A 399 20.90 -0.17 -19.46
N PRO A 400 20.03 0.73 -19.94
CA PRO A 400 20.43 2.06 -20.38
C PRO A 400 21.09 2.85 -19.23
N PRO A 401 22.18 3.60 -19.47
CA PRO A 401 22.85 4.37 -18.43
C PRO A 401 21.92 5.31 -17.64
N GLU A 402 20.98 5.97 -18.33
CA GLU A 402 20.00 6.88 -17.74
C GLU A 402 19.05 6.15 -16.79
N VAL A 403 18.67 4.92 -17.15
CA VAL A 403 17.81 4.05 -16.33
C VAL A 403 18.59 3.55 -15.11
N GLY A 404 19.86 3.19 -15.28
CA GLY A 404 20.73 2.80 -14.18
C GLY A 404 20.98 3.93 -13.18
N ALA A 405 21.20 5.15 -13.66
CA ALA A 405 21.34 6.34 -12.83
C ALA A 405 20.04 6.63 -12.07
N PHE A 406 18.89 6.53 -12.73
CA PHE A 406 17.59 6.67 -12.07
C PHE A 406 17.41 5.65 -10.93
N TYR A 407 17.80 4.39 -11.11
CA TYR A 407 17.72 3.39 -10.06
C TYR A 407 18.65 3.67 -8.88
N ASP A 408 19.88 4.13 -9.15
CA ASP A 408 20.81 4.55 -8.10
C ASP A 408 20.23 5.72 -7.29
N GLU A 409 19.81 6.78 -7.96
CA GLU A 409 19.50 8.07 -7.33
C GLU A 409 18.09 8.13 -6.73
N MET A 410 17.10 7.43 -7.31
CA MET A 410 15.69 7.65 -7.01
C MET A 410 14.97 6.45 -6.38
N VAL A 411 15.32 5.21 -6.73
CA VAL A 411 14.53 4.02 -6.37
C VAL A 411 15.06 3.31 -5.13
N HIS A 412 14.28 3.30 -4.05
CA HIS A 412 14.69 2.59 -2.85
C HIS A 412 14.69 1.07 -3.06
N ASP A 413 15.61 0.41 -2.38
CA ASP A 413 15.59 -1.03 -2.21
C ASP A 413 14.46 -1.40 -1.24
N SER A 414 13.35 -1.90 -1.79
CA SER A 414 12.17 -2.29 -1.02
C SER A 414 12.47 -3.40 -0.02
N TYR A 415 13.38 -4.29 -0.37
CA TYR A 415 13.74 -5.43 0.44
C TYR A 415 14.64 -5.01 1.61
N ALA A 416 15.62 -4.14 1.37
CA ALA A 416 16.43 -3.54 2.43
C ALA A 416 15.58 -2.85 3.51
N GLY A 417 14.61 -2.01 3.09
CA GLY A 417 13.70 -1.34 4.02
C GLY A 417 12.77 -2.29 4.78
N PHE A 418 12.64 -3.54 4.34
CA PHE A 418 11.83 -4.54 5.02
C PHE A 418 12.65 -5.40 6.00
N ILE A 419 13.93 -5.65 5.71
CA ILE A 419 14.86 -6.26 6.68
C ILE A 419 14.86 -5.45 7.99
N GLU A 420 14.85 -4.12 7.87
CA GLU A 420 14.68 -3.22 9.01
C GLU A 420 13.44 -3.55 9.84
N LYS A 421 12.28 -3.65 9.20
CA LYS A 421 10.99 -3.84 9.89
C LYS A 421 10.86 -5.20 10.56
N LEU A 422 11.55 -6.23 10.06
CA LEU A 422 11.51 -7.58 10.62
C LEU A 422 12.42 -7.74 11.84
N GLY A 423 13.41 -6.87 12.04
CA GLY A 423 14.27 -6.82 13.21
C GLY A 423 15.18 -8.03 13.45
N SER A 424 15.06 -9.11 12.67
CA SER A 424 15.95 -10.27 12.74
C SER A 424 16.05 -11.01 11.40
N GLU A 425 17.24 -11.58 11.15
CA GLU A 425 17.50 -12.42 9.97
C GLU A 425 16.64 -13.69 9.96
N PHE A 426 16.35 -14.25 11.14
CA PHE A 426 15.43 -15.38 11.28
C PHE A 426 14.05 -15.05 10.73
N MET A 427 13.42 -13.95 11.19
CA MET A 427 12.12 -13.52 10.68
C MET A 427 12.17 -13.19 9.18
N ARG A 428 13.27 -12.62 8.69
CA ARG A 428 13.48 -12.39 7.26
C ARG A 428 13.44 -13.69 6.47
N THR A 429 14.14 -14.74 6.90
CA THR A 429 14.14 -16.03 6.20
C THR A 429 12.80 -16.74 6.24
N GLN A 430 11.92 -16.45 7.21
CA GLN A 430 10.59 -17.04 7.27
C GLN A 430 9.59 -16.31 6.35
N VAL A 431 9.66 -14.98 6.31
CA VAL A 431 8.65 -14.15 5.60
C VAL A 431 9.02 -13.92 4.12
N GLU A 432 10.32 -13.86 3.84
CA GLU A 432 10.88 -13.51 2.54
C GLU A 432 11.98 -14.51 2.15
N PHE A 433 11.66 -15.81 2.16
CA PHE A 433 12.63 -16.86 1.84
C PHE A 433 13.12 -16.77 0.38
N GLU A 434 12.26 -16.35 -0.56
CA GLU A 434 12.54 -16.37 -2.01
C GLU A 434 13.61 -15.38 -2.50
N GLY A 435 14.01 -14.39 -1.69
CA GLY A 435 14.97 -13.36 -2.08
C GLY A 435 14.48 -12.43 -3.19
N TYR A 436 15.38 -11.85 -3.97
CA TYR A 436 15.08 -10.80 -4.96
C TYR A 436 14.60 -11.32 -6.32
N LEU A 437 15.12 -12.47 -6.78
CA LEU A 437 14.88 -12.99 -8.12
C LEU A 437 13.47 -13.58 -8.27
N ARG A 438 12.47 -12.71 -8.38
CA ARG A 438 11.06 -13.04 -8.51
C ARG A 438 10.27 -11.95 -9.22
N TYR A 439 9.06 -12.29 -9.65
CA TYR A 439 8.09 -11.32 -10.13
C TYR A 439 7.21 -10.82 -8.99
N ARG A 440 6.79 -9.54 -9.09
CA ARG A 440 5.76 -9.03 -8.19
C ARG A 440 4.44 -9.71 -8.51
N ALA A 441 3.87 -10.37 -7.51
CA ALA A 441 2.55 -10.96 -7.61
C ALA A 441 1.46 -9.88 -7.78
N VAL A 442 0.40 -10.18 -8.54
CA VAL A 442 -0.72 -9.28 -8.77
C VAL A 442 -2.05 -10.04 -8.81
N TYR A 443 -3.10 -9.46 -8.23
CA TYR A 443 -4.48 -9.92 -8.35
C TYR A 443 -5.24 -9.02 -9.33
N LEU A 444 -6.01 -9.63 -10.24
CA LEU A 444 -6.76 -8.95 -11.30
C LEU A 444 -8.28 -9.04 -11.05
N GLY A 445 -8.71 -8.67 -9.85
CA GLY A 445 -10.13 -8.70 -9.48
C GLY A 445 -10.73 -10.10 -9.30
N ASN A 446 -9.87 -11.08 -9.01
CA ASN A 446 -10.20 -12.48 -8.71
C ASN A 446 -9.24 -13.04 -7.62
N GLN A 447 -9.46 -14.29 -7.21
CA GLN A 447 -8.59 -14.97 -6.22
C GLN A 447 -7.27 -15.47 -6.83
N THR A 448 -7.13 -15.44 -8.15
CA THR A 448 -5.94 -15.90 -8.85
C THR A 448 -4.82 -14.88 -8.69
N ARG A 449 -3.76 -15.31 -8.00
CA ARG A 449 -2.56 -14.52 -7.80
C ARG A 449 -1.63 -14.72 -9.00
N GLU A 450 -1.75 -13.85 -9.99
CA GLU A 450 -0.85 -13.83 -11.15
C GLU A 450 0.58 -13.48 -10.72
N ASN A 451 1.56 -13.85 -11.55
CA ASN A 451 3.00 -13.72 -11.27
C ASN A 451 3.46 -14.44 -9.99
N SER A 452 2.59 -15.22 -9.34
CA SER A 452 2.87 -15.85 -8.06
C SER A 452 3.27 -17.32 -8.15
N MET A 453 3.83 -17.77 -7.04
CA MET A 453 4.49 -19.05 -6.85
C MET A 453 3.56 -20.25 -6.74
N HIS A 454 2.33 -20.09 -6.25
CA HIS A 454 1.50 -21.23 -5.84
C HIS A 454 0.27 -21.41 -6.73
N VAL A 455 0.31 -22.46 -7.57
CA VAL A 455 -0.93 -23.18 -7.92
C VAL A 455 -1.16 -24.12 -6.74
N ALA A 456 -2.24 -23.93 -5.97
CA ALA A 456 -2.65 -24.93 -5.00
C ALA A 456 -2.74 -26.28 -5.74
N PRO A 457 -2.20 -27.39 -5.19
CA PRO A 457 -2.53 -28.70 -5.75
C PRO A 457 -4.05 -28.76 -5.83
N GLU A 458 -4.60 -29.11 -7.01
CA GLU A 458 -6.02 -29.41 -7.13
C GLU A 458 -6.39 -30.28 -5.95
N ALA A 459 -7.34 -29.81 -5.12
CA ALA A 459 -7.95 -30.66 -4.13
C ALA A 459 -8.52 -31.84 -4.92
N ARG A 460 -7.79 -32.97 -4.92
CA ARG A 460 -8.30 -34.24 -5.41
C ARG A 460 -9.57 -34.46 -4.63
N ARG A 461 -10.71 -34.24 -5.30
CA ARG A 461 -12.01 -34.71 -4.82
C ARG A 461 -11.85 -36.21 -4.61
N ALA A 462 -11.89 -36.63 -3.36
CA ALA A 462 -12.23 -37.98 -2.95
C ALA A 462 -13.55 -37.87 -2.18
#